data_AF-A0A379FVR3-F1
#
_entry.id   AF-A0A379FVR3-F1
#
_cell.length_a   1.000
_cell.length_b   1.000
_cell.length_c   1.000
_cell.angle_alpha   90.00
_cell.angle_beta   90.00
_cell.angle_gamma   90.00
#
_symmetry.space_group_name_H-M   'P 1'
#
loop_
_entity.id
_entity.type
_entity.pdbx_description
1 polymer ?
#
loop_
_entity_poly.entity_id
_entity_poly.type
_entity_poly.pdbx_seq_one_letter_code
_entity_poly.pdbx_strand_id
1 'polypeptide(L)'
;MSPMTPIMRYQQALADGNYQPDDVQKLAVERLDKIYQQLVDATSSTLQDKPSGLKQRFNRLLGKTSTVPVVPIQGLYMWGGVGRGKTWLMDMFYESLPGTRKLRLHFHRFMKKVQEDLMALQGQENPLDIIADEFKKQTDVLCFDEFFVSDITDAMILGTLLEGLFAPGHHSCRHFKYHP
;
A
#
# COMPACT_ATOMS: atom_id res chain seq x y z
N MET A 1 -15.43 15.31 -8.31
CA MET A 1 -14.55 16.02 -7.37
C MET A 1 -13.30 15.18 -7.21
N SER A 2 -12.12 15.71 -7.53
CA SER A 2 -10.86 14.99 -7.26
C SER A 2 -10.75 14.78 -5.74
N PRO A 3 -10.34 13.59 -5.27
CA PRO A 3 -10.15 13.37 -3.84
C PRO A 3 -9.12 14.37 -3.30
N MET A 4 -9.41 14.97 -2.15
CA MET A 4 -8.45 15.83 -1.46
C MET A 4 -7.19 15.02 -1.11
N THR A 5 -6.02 15.61 -1.35
CA THR A 5 -4.75 14.96 -1.02
C THR A 5 -4.51 14.96 0.49
N PRO A 6 -3.59 14.13 1.00
CA PRO A 6 -3.27 14.10 2.42
C PRO A 6 -2.90 15.48 3.00
N ILE A 7 -2.07 16.27 2.31
CA ILE A 7 -1.69 17.59 2.81
C ILE A 7 -2.89 18.56 2.86
N MET A 8 -3.80 18.48 1.89
CA MET A 8 -5.00 19.34 1.86
C MET A 8 -5.94 19.02 3.02
N ARG A 9 -6.18 17.73 3.29
CA ARG A 9 -7.01 17.30 4.42
C ARG A 9 -6.42 17.71 5.76
N TYR A 10 -5.09 17.59 5.90
CA TYR A 10 -4.38 18.06 7.09
C TYR A 10 -4.54 19.56 7.31
N GLN A 11 -4.31 20.37 6.27
CA GLN A 11 -4.47 21.83 6.34
C GLN A 11 -5.91 22.25 6.68
N GLN A 12 -6.90 21.58 6.09
CA GLN A 12 -8.30 21.83 6.40
C GLN A 12 -8.60 21.51 7.88
N ALA A 13 -8.13 20.37 8.38
CA ALA A 13 -8.36 19.96 9.76
C ALA A 13 -7.71 20.91 10.80
N LEU A 14 -6.56 21.51 10.45
CA LEU A 14 -5.95 22.58 11.25
C LEU A 14 -6.78 23.87 11.19
N ALA A 15 -7.30 24.23 10.02
CA ALA A 15 -8.14 25.42 9.84
C ALA A 15 -9.48 25.31 10.60
N ASP A 16 -10.04 24.10 10.67
CA ASP A 16 -11.27 23.80 11.41
C ASP A 16 -11.06 23.84 12.94
N GLY A 17 -9.81 23.98 13.42
CA GLY A 17 -9.48 24.09 14.85
C GLY A 17 -9.57 22.77 15.64
N ASN A 18 -9.82 21.65 14.96
CA ASN A 18 -9.95 20.33 15.59
C ASN A 18 -8.61 19.72 16.01
N TYR A 19 -7.49 20.23 15.48
CA TYR A 19 -6.15 19.69 15.71
C TYR A 19 -5.13 20.80 15.97
N GLN A 20 -4.13 20.50 16.79
CA GLN A 20 -3.00 21.39 17.03
C GLN A 20 -1.85 21.06 16.08
N PRO A 21 -1.17 22.07 15.52
CA PRO A 21 -0.01 21.83 14.66
C PRO A 21 1.13 21.20 15.45
N ASP A 22 1.66 20.08 14.93
CA ASP A 22 2.83 19.37 15.45
C ASP A 22 3.81 19.08 14.30
N ASP A 23 5.08 19.38 14.49
CA ASP A 23 6.13 19.20 13.48
C ASP A 23 6.28 17.73 13.06
N VAL A 24 6.11 16.80 14.02
CA VAL A 24 6.19 15.36 13.74
C VAL A 24 5.00 14.91 12.90
N GLN A 25 3.79 15.37 13.23
CA GLN A 25 2.60 15.11 12.43
C GLN A 25 2.74 15.68 11.02
N LYS A 26 3.21 16.92 10.89
CA LYS A 26 3.44 17.56 9.58
C LYS A 26 4.42 16.74 8.72
N LEU A 27 5.53 16.30 9.29
CA LEU A 27 6.49 15.45 8.58
C LEU A 27 5.85 14.13 8.12
N ALA A 28 5.03 13.50 8.96
CA ALA A 28 4.31 12.29 8.58
C ALA A 28 3.33 12.55 7.43
N VAL A 29 2.59 13.66 7.46
CA VAL A 29 1.67 14.06 6.39
C VAL A 29 2.42 14.32 5.09
N GLU A 30 3.58 14.97 5.11
CA GLU A 30 4.40 15.18 3.91
C GLU A 30 4.88 13.85 3.30
N ARG A 31 5.19 12.84 4.14
CA ARG A 31 5.52 11.49 3.65
C ARG A 31 4.28 10.80 3.06
N LEU A 32 3.13 10.91 3.71
CA LEU A 32 1.86 10.36 3.22
C LEU A 32 1.46 11.00 1.88
N ASP A 33 1.64 12.31 1.72
CA ASP A 33 1.35 13.02 0.47
C ASP A 33 2.27 12.54 -0.67
N LYS A 34 3.58 12.37 -0.40
CA LYS A 34 4.51 11.77 -1.38
C LYS A 34 4.08 10.38 -1.84
N ILE A 35 3.65 9.53 -0.90
CA ILE A 35 3.13 8.18 -1.22
C ILE A 35 1.86 8.30 -2.07
N TYR A 36 0.95 9.21 -1.72
CA TYR A 36 -0.26 9.49 -2.49
C TYR A 36 0.05 9.92 -3.93
N GLN A 37 0.99 10.84 -4.15
CA GLN A 37 1.38 11.27 -5.50
C GLN A 37 1.92 10.09 -6.33
N GLN A 38 2.84 9.31 -5.75
CA GLN A 38 3.37 8.12 -6.41
C GLN A 38 2.26 7.10 -6.71
N LEU A 39 1.25 6.98 -5.85
CA LEU A 39 0.07 6.15 -6.07
C LEU A 39 -0.72 6.61 -7.29
N VAL A 40 -1.03 7.91 -7.38
CA VAL A 40 -1.76 8.52 -8.49
C VAL A 40 -0.99 8.40 -9.81
N ASP A 41 0.32 8.65 -9.79
CA ASP A 41 1.18 8.60 -10.98
C ASP A 41 1.21 7.20 -11.58
N ALA A 42 1.40 6.16 -10.76
CA ALA A 42 1.44 4.79 -11.28
C ALA A 42 0.07 4.24 -11.71
N THR A 43 -1.04 4.78 -11.18
CA THR A 43 -2.38 4.49 -11.71
C THR A 43 -2.62 5.19 -13.05
N SER A 44 -2.02 6.37 -13.26
CA SER A 44 -2.17 7.12 -14.50
C SER A 44 -1.35 6.52 -15.64
N SER A 45 -0.15 5.99 -15.36
CA SER A 45 0.70 5.33 -16.36
C SER A 45 0.11 4.02 -16.87
N THR A 46 -0.49 3.20 -16.00
CA THR A 46 -1.17 1.94 -16.39
C THR A 46 -2.35 2.16 -17.32
N LEU A 47 -3.00 3.33 -17.29
CA LEU A 47 -4.12 3.69 -18.18
C LEU A 47 -3.67 4.26 -19.53
N GLN A 48 -2.44 4.75 -19.66
CA GLN A 48 -1.90 5.35 -20.90
C GLN A 48 -1.14 4.35 -21.79
N ASP A 49 -0.72 3.21 -21.22
CA ASP A 49 -0.06 2.13 -21.95
C ASP A 49 -1.05 1.18 -22.66
N LYS A 50 -1.94 1.73 -23.50
CA LYS A 50 -2.44 0.98 -24.68
C LYS A 50 -1.61 1.40 -25.89
N PRO A 51 -0.42 0.82 -26.13
CA PRO A 51 0.24 1.00 -27.41
C PRO A 51 -0.68 0.37 -28.46
N SER A 52 -1.17 1.19 -29.38
CA SER A 52 -1.81 0.74 -30.62
C SER A 52 -0.99 -0.43 -31.19
N GLY A 53 -1.62 -1.60 -31.38
CA GLY A 53 -0.95 -2.88 -31.65
C GLY A 53 -0.02 -2.89 -32.86
N LEU A 54 -0.05 -1.86 -33.71
CA LEU A 54 0.93 -1.65 -34.77
C LEU A 54 2.30 -1.17 -34.26
N LYS A 55 2.36 -0.26 -33.28
CA LYS A 55 3.63 0.29 -32.77
C LYS A 55 4.43 -0.73 -31.96
N GLN A 56 3.75 -1.63 -31.25
CA GLN A 56 4.39 -2.68 -30.44
C GLN A 56 5.07 -3.74 -31.33
N ARG A 57 4.52 -4.06 -32.50
CA ARG A 57 5.14 -4.98 -33.48
C ARG A 57 6.41 -4.36 -34.09
N PHE A 58 6.39 -3.05 -34.35
CA PHE A 58 7.54 -2.34 -34.92
C PHE A 58 8.71 -2.21 -33.94
N ASN A 59 8.44 -1.94 -32.65
CA ASN A 59 9.48 -1.90 -31.62
C ASN A 59 10.09 -3.28 -31.32
N ARG A 60 9.31 -4.37 -31.47
CA ARG A 60 9.82 -5.74 -31.30
C ARG A 60 10.82 -6.13 -32.41
N LEU A 61 10.65 -5.59 -33.62
CA LEU A 61 11.58 -5.76 -34.73
C LEU A 61 12.86 -4.92 -34.58
N LEU A 62 12.82 -3.82 -33.83
CA LEU A 62 13.97 -2.92 -33.61
C LEU A 62 14.73 -3.17 -32.30
N GLY A 63 14.47 -4.27 -31.60
CA GLY A 63 15.25 -4.71 -30.44
C GLY A 63 15.21 -3.79 -29.22
N LYS A 64 14.31 -2.79 -29.19
CA LYS A 64 14.17 -1.83 -28.08
C LYS A 64 13.01 -2.22 -27.17
N THR A 65 13.17 -3.31 -26.44
CA THR A 65 12.37 -3.57 -25.23
C THR A 65 13.03 -2.87 -24.05
N SER A 66 12.82 -1.56 -23.94
CA SER A 66 13.11 -0.85 -22.69
C SER A 66 12.02 -1.21 -21.67
N THR A 67 12.21 -2.30 -20.95
CA THR A 67 11.45 -2.59 -19.72
C THR A 67 11.90 -1.57 -18.68
N VAL A 68 11.18 -0.46 -18.56
CA VAL A 68 11.41 0.48 -17.46
C VAL A 68 11.15 -0.30 -16.16
N PRO A 69 12.15 -0.46 -15.26
CA PRO A 69 11.92 -1.15 -14.00
C PRO A 69 10.90 -0.36 -13.19
N VAL A 70 9.77 -0.99 -12.89
CA VAL A 70 8.77 -0.42 -11.97
C VAL A 70 9.36 -0.49 -10.57
N VAL A 71 9.80 0.65 -10.03
CA VAL A 71 10.29 0.74 -8.65
C VAL A 71 9.08 0.63 -7.72
N PRO A 72 9.10 -0.28 -6.73
CA PRO A 72 8.00 -0.39 -5.77
C PRO A 72 7.91 0.87 -4.91
N ILE A 73 6.68 1.33 -4.67
CA ILE A 73 6.42 2.48 -3.82
C ILE A 73 6.64 2.08 -2.36
N GLN A 74 7.50 2.81 -1.68
CA GLN A 74 7.80 2.63 -0.26
C GLN A 74 6.72 3.31 0.58
N GLY A 75 6.07 2.58 1.49
CA GLY A 75 5.07 3.18 2.38
C GLY A 75 5.64 3.63 3.72
N LEU A 76 4.74 3.83 4.68
CA LEU A 76 5.05 4.50 5.95
C LEU A 76 4.65 3.64 7.14
N TYR A 77 5.60 3.38 8.03
CA TYR A 77 5.35 2.80 9.36
C TYR A 77 5.44 3.90 10.43
N MET A 78 4.32 4.19 11.08
CA MET A 78 4.23 5.24 12.10
C MET A 78 4.26 4.62 13.49
N TRP A 79 5.19 5.06 14.33
CA TRP A 79 5.32 4.62 15.72
C TRP A 79 5.40 5.82 16.66
N GLY A 80 5.05 5.62 17.93
CA GLY A 80 5.06 6.67 18.96
C GLY A 80 3.98 6.45 20.03
N GLY A 81 4.00 7.29 21.06
CA GLY A 81 3.10 7.19 22.23
C GLY A 81 1.60 7.30 21.91
N VAL A 82 0.78 6.96 22.90
CA VAL A 82 -0.69 7.08 22.85
C VAL A 82 -1.09 8.55 22.69
N GLY A 83 -2.18 8.83 21.97
CA GLY A 83 -2.72 10.19 21.83
C GLY A 83 -1.99 11.11 20.85
N ARG A 84 -1.00 10.61 20.09
CA ARG A 84 -0.23 11.41 19.11
C ARG A 84 -0.87 11.57 17.73
N GLY A 85 -2.12 11.16 17.56
CA GLY A 85 -2.85 11.33 16.30
C GLY A 85 -2.55 10.30 15.19
N LYS A 86 -1.88 9.18 15.49
CA LYS A 86 -1.55 8.14 14.49
C LYS A 86 -2.78 7.60 13.76
N THR A 87 -3.83 7.26 14.51
CA THR A 87 -5.11 6.75 13.96
C THR A 87 -5.72 7.77 13.02
N TRP A 88 -5.75 9.04 13.44
CA TRP A 88 -6.27 10.11 12.61
C TRP A 88 -5.46 10.32 11.32
N LEU A 89 -4.12 10.30 11.39
CA LEU A 89 -3.27 10.35 10.19
C LEU A 89 -3.56 9.18 9.23
N MET A 90 -3.80 7.99 9.77
CA MET A 90 -4.21 6.82 8.98
C MET A 90 -5.60 7.01 8.35
N ASP A 91 -6.59 7.51 9.10
CA ASP A 91 -7.94 7.84 8.60
C ASP A 91 -7.85 8.80 7.41
N MET A 92 -7.16 9.92 7.63
CA MET A 92 -6.97 10.98 6.65
C MET A 92 -6.29 10.47 5.38
N PHE A 93 -5.24 9.66 5.51
CA PHE A 93 -4.57 9.07 4.35
C PHE A 93 -5.47 8.10 3.60
N TYR A 94 -6.11 7.17 4.32
CA TYR A 94 -7.00 6.17 3.72
C TYR A 94 -8.16 6.81 2.95
N GLU A 95 -8.74 7.88 3.48
CA GLU A 95 -9.78 8.66 2.82
C GLU A 95 -9.28 9.47 1.60
N SER A 96 -7.98 9.80 1.56
CA SER A 96 -7.37 10.47 0.41
C SER A 96 -7.10 9.50 -0.74
N LEU A 97 -6.85 8.22 -0.45
CA LEU A 97 -6.47 7.22 -1.45
C LEU A 97 -7.48 7.14 -2.62
N PRO A 98 -7.00 7.18 -3.87
CA PRO A 98 -7.85 7.04 -5.04
C PRO A 98 -8.35 5.58 -5.19
N GLY A 99 -9.51 5.42 -5.82
CA GLY A 99 -10.08 4.11 -6.13
C GLY A 99 -10.69 3.38 -4.93
N THR A 100 -11.14 2.15 -5.20
CA THR A 100 -11.86 1.29 -4.24
C THR A 100 -11.05 0.08 -3.80
N ARG A 101 -9.97 -0.26 -4.50
CA ARG A 101 -9.05 -1.37 -4.17
C ARG A 101 -8.07 -0.95 -3.07
N LYS A 102 -8.63 -0.57 -1.92
CA LYS A 102 -7.91 -0.22 -0.71
C LYS A 102 -8.54 -0.96 0.45
N LEU A 103 -7.71 -1.47 1.35
CA LEU A 103 -8.14 -2.25 2.48
C LEU A 103 -7.51 -1.71 3.75
N ARG A 104 -8.33 -1.51 4.78
CA ARG A 104 -7.88 -1.11 6.10
C ARG A 104 -8.42 -2.05 7.16
N LEU A 105 -7.56 -2.52 8.05
CA LEU A 105 -7.94 -3.38 9.15
C LEU A 105 -6.91 -3.36 10.29
N HIS A 106 -7.35 -3.73 11.48
CA HIS A 106 -6.44 -4.05 12.58
C HIS A 106 -5.59 -5.28 12.23
N PHE A 107 -4.31 -5.23 12.59
CA PHE A 107 -3.36 -6.30 12.26
C PHE A 107 -3.76 -7.69 12.75
N HIS A 108 -4.31 -7.81 13.96
CA HIS A 108 -4.78 -9.10 14.48
C HIS A 108 -5.90 -9.72 13.61
N ARG A 109 -6.77 -8.89 13.00
CA ARG A 109 -7.82 -9.38 12.09
C ARG A 109 -7.22 -9.86 10.77
N PHE A 110 -6.14 -9.20 10.33
CA PHE A 110 -5.41 -9.61 9.13
C PHE A 110 -4.80 -10.99 9.32
N MET A 111 -4.06 -11.19 10.42
CA MET A 111 -3.42 -12.47 10.72
C MET A 111 -4.45 -13.59 10.89
N LYS A 112 -5.57 -13.32 11.56
CA LYS A 112 -6.67 -14.30 11.67
C LYS A 112 -7.18 -14.74 10.29
N LYS A 113 -7.41 -13.80 9.38
CA LYS A 113 -7.85 -14.13 8.01
C LYS A 113 -6.80 -14.98 7.28
N VAL A 114 -5.51 -14.60 7.36
CA VAL A 114 -4.42 -15.35 6.72
C VAL A 114 -4.34 -16.79 7.25
N GLN A 115 -4.49 -16.98 8.57
CA GLN A 115 -4.50 -18.31 9.18
C GLN A 115 -5.72 -19.13 8.73
N GLU A 116 -6.90 -18.52 8.65
CA GLU A 116 -8.11 -19.19 8.12
C GLU A 116 -7.92 -19.62 6.65
N ASP A 117 -7.37 -18.75 5.81
CA ASP A 117 -7.07 -19.06 4.40
C ASP A 117 -6.01 -20.17 4.28
N LEU A 118 -4.99 -20.17 5.14
CA LEU A 118 -3.98 -21.24 5.20
C LEU A 118 -4.60 -22.60 5.55
N MET A 119 -5.53 -22.63 6.51
CA MET A 119 -6.26 -23.85 6.86
C MET A 119 -7.12 -24.35 5.68
N ALA A 120 -7.77 -23.44 4.96
CA ALA A 120 -8.57 -23.78 3.79
C ALA A 120 -7.74 -24.31 2.61
N LEU A 121 -6.49 -23.86 2.49
CA LEU A 121 -5.54 -24.27 1.46
C LEU A 121 -4.61 -25.42 1.91
N GLN A 122 -4.95 -26.13 2.98
CA GLN A 122 -4.14 -27.23 3.47
C GLN A 122 -3.91 -28.30 2.37
N GLY A 123 -2.65 -28.66 2.15
CA GLY A 123 -2.25 -29.62 1.11
C GLY A 123 -1.98 -29.00 -0.27
N GLN A 124 -2.21 -27.70 -0.45
CA GLN A 124 -1.74 -26.96 -1.64
C GLN A 124 -0.24 -26.67 -1.50
N GLU A 125 0.47 -26.66 -2.64
CA GLU A 125 1.84 -26.16 -2.68
C GLU A 125 1.84 -24.62 -2.57
N ASN A 126 2.74 -24.08 -1.75
CA ASN A 126 2.94 -22.65 -1.54
C ASN A 126 1.63 -21.85 -1.29
N PRO A 127 0.84 -22.20 -0.25
CA PRO A 127 -0.46 -21.58 -0.02
C PRO A 127 -0.38 -20.07 0.27
N LEU A 128 0.75 -19.58 0.80
CA LEU A 128 0.97 -18.15 1.01
C LEU A 128 1.10 -17.35 -0.29
N ASP A 129 1.61 -17.94 -1.36
CA ASP A 129 1.67 -17.28 -2.67
C ASP A 129 0.26 -17.10 -3.24
N ILE A 130 -0.58 -18.15 -3.09
CA ILE A 130 -2.00 -18.10 -3.48
C ILE A 130 -2.73 -17.00 -2.71
N ILE A 131 -2.50 -16.92 -1.38
CA ILE A 131 -3.09 -15.89 -0.52
C ILE A 131 -2.61 -14.49 -0.93
N ALA A 132 -1.30 -14.31 -1.16
CA ALA A 132 -0.73 -13.04 -1.61
C ALA A 132 -1.35 -12.58 -2.93
N ASP A 133 -1.49 -13.48 -3.90
CA ASP A 133 -2.09 -13.18 -5.19
C ASP A 133 -3.57 -12.79 -5.08
N GLU A 134 -4.31 -13.41 -4.15
CA GLU A 134 -5.68 -13.02 -3.89
C GLU A 134 -5.78 -11.63 -3.27
N PHE A 135 -4.93 -11.31 -2.30
CA PHE A 135 -4.84 -9.95 -1.75
C PHE A 135 -4.49 -8.91 -2.82
N LYS A 136 -3.53 -9.21 -3.71
CA LYS A 136 -3.15 -8.31 -4.81
C LYS A 136 -4.29 -8.05 -5.78
N LYS A 137 -5.13 -9.04 -6.10
CA LYS A 137 -6.29 -8.83 -6.98
C LYS A 137 -7.28 -7.86 -6.37
N GLN A 138 -7.51 -7.97 -5.06
CA GLN A 138 -8.52 -7.18 -4.37
C GLN A 138 -8.01 -5.81 -3.90
N THR A 139 -6.72 -5.67 -3.66
CA THR A 139 -6.15 -4.53 -2.93
C THR A 139 -4.86 -4.01 -3.58
N ASP A 140 -4.82 -2.70 -3.81
CA ASP A 140 -3.64 -1.94 -4.23
C ASP A 140 -2.93 -1.28 -3.03
N VAL A 141 -3.67 -0.95 -1.98
CA VAL A 141 -3.14 -0.31 -0.76
C VAL A 141 -3.68 -0.98 0.50
N LEU A 142 -2.78 -1.49 1.34
CA LEU A 142 -3.06 -2.14 2.63
C LEU A 142 -2.70 -1.23 3.80
N CYS A 143 -3.69 -0.77 4.56
CA CYS A 143 -3.49 0.02 5.76
C CYS A 143 -3.70 -0.84 7.02
N PHE A 144 -2.66 -1.01 7.83
CA PHE A 144 -2.76 -1.72 9.11
C PHE A 144 -2.87 -0.75 10.28
N ASP A 145 -3.96 -0.87 11.04
CA ASP A 145 -4.06 -0.29 12.38
C ASP A 145 -3.43 -1.25 13.39
N GLU A 146 -2.79 -0.69 14.43
CA GLU A 146 -2.27 -1.46 15.58
C GLU A 146 -1.38 -2.64 15.16
N PHE A 147 -0.41 -2.38 14.29
CA PHE A 147 0.54 -3.40 13.87
C PHE A 147 1.45 -3.81 15.03
N PHE A 148 1.20 -4.99 15.57
CA PHE A 148 1.98 -5.58 16.66
C PHE A 148 2.06 -7.09 16.47
N VAL A 149 3.29 -7.61 16.39
CA VAL A 149 3.58 -9.03 16.26
C VAL A 149 4.19 -9.51 17.57
N SER A 150 3.49 -10.38 18.28
CA SER A 150 3.96 -10.96 19.55
C SER A 150 4.42 -12.41 19.44
N ASP A 151 3.97 -13.11 18.39
CA ASP A 151 4.21 -14.54 18.22
C ASP A 151 5.18 -14.80 17.05
N ILE A 152 6.11 -15.75 17.24
CA ILE A 152 7.15 -16.06 16.25
C ILE A 152 6.57 -16.76 15.01
N THR A 153 5.52 -17.57 15.17
CA THR A 153 4.84 -18.22 14.04
C THR A 153 4.13 -17.19 13.18
N ASP A 154 3.43 -16.24 13.79
CA ASP A 154 2.84 -15.12 13.06
C ASP A 154 3.89 -14.28 12.33
N ALA A 155 5.05 -14.04 12.96
CA ALA A 155 6.16 -13.33 12.31
C ALA A 155 6.69 -14.07 11.07
N MET A 156 6.83 -15.40 11.15
CA MET A 156 7.28 -16.23 10.03
C MET A 156 6.27 -16.21 8.87
N ILE A 157 4.97 -16.40 9.18
CA ILE A 157 3.89 -16.35 8.19
C ILE A 157 3.88 -14.98 7.50
N LEU A 158 3.94 -13.91 8.30
CA LEU A 158 3.90 -12.55 7.79
C LEU A 158 5.11 -12.23 6.91
N GLY A 159 6.31 -12.67 7.28
CA GLY A 159 7.52 -12.47 6.48
C GLY A 159 7.35 -13.03 5.07
N THR A 160 7.00 -14.31 4.96
CA THR A 160 6.80 -14.99 3.68
C THR A 160 5.64 -14.39 2.88
N LEU A 161 4.52 -14.06 3.55
CA LEU A 161 3.39 -13.43 2.86
C LEU A 161 3.76 -12.05 2.29
N LEU A 162 4.51 -11.24 3.03
CA LEU A 162 4.97 -9.93 2.58
C LEU A 162 5.96 -10.06 1.42
N GLU A 163 6.84 -11.06 1.41
CA GLU A 163 7.70 -11.35 0.26
C GLU A 163 6.87 -11.64 -1.00
N GLY A 164 5.83 -12.48 -0.88
CA GLY A 164 4.90 -12.77 -1.95
C GLY A 164 4.13 -11.52 -2.42
N LEU A 165 3.65 -10.69 -1.49
CA LEU A 165 2.96 -9.43 -1.79
C LEU A 165 3.86 -8.45 -2.57
N PHE A 166 5.16 -8.40 -2.25
CA PHE A 166 6.10 -7.41 -2.79
C PHE A 166 7.02 -7.93 -3.91
N ALA A 167 6.84 -9.18 -4.36
CA ALA A 167 7.68 -9.78 -5.39
C ALA A 167 7.66 -8.97 -6.72
N PRO A 168 8.82 -8.68 -7.34
CA PRO A 168 8.91 -7.96 -8.61
C PRO A 168 8.06 -8.60 -9.72
N GLY A 169 7.31 -7.79 -10.47
CA GLY A 169 6.45 -8.26 -11.58
C GLY A 169 4.95 -8.31 -11.26
N HIS A 170 4.55 -8.06 -10.01
CA HIS A 170 3.14 -8.03 -9.61
C HIS A 170 2.71 -6.59 -9.26
N HIS A 171 1.98 -5.94 -10.17
CA HIS A 171 1.73 -4.49 -10.18
C HIS A 171 0.84 -3.90 -9.07
N SER A 172 0.45 -4.63 -8.02
CA SER A 172 -0.57 -4.15 -7.07
C SER A 172 -0.09 -3.80 -5.66
N CYS A 173 0.80 -4.56 -5.01
CA CYS A 173 1.00 -4.34 -3.58
C CYS A 173 2.15 -3.37 -3.30
N ARG A 174 1.80 -2.15 -2.89
CA ARG A 174 2.76 -1.09 -2.56
C ARG A 174 3.13 -1.19 -1.08
N HIS A 175 4.43 -1.05 -0.81
CA HIS A 175 5.04 -1.40 0.46
C HIS A 175 4.57 -0.50 1.60
N PHE A 176 4.73 -0.92 2.86
CA PHE A 176 4.71 -0.08 4.06
C PHE A 176 5.92 -0.42 4.93
N LYS A 177 7.02 0.31 4.79
CA LYS A 177 8.08 0.39 5.80
C LYS A 177 8.59 1.81 5.89
N TYR A 178 8.55 2.33 7.11
CA TYR A 178 9.42 3.42 7.52
C TYR A 178 10.15 3.00 8.80
N HIS A 179 11.45 2.75 8.67
CA HIS A 179 12.34 2.88 9.81
C HIS A 179 12.96 4.28 9.75
N PRO A 180 13.24 4.87 10.93
CA PRO A 180 13.48 6.30 11.14
C PRO A 180 14.48 6.93 10.17
#